data_AF-A0A955KUN7-F1
#
_entry.id   AF-A0A955KUN7-F1
#
_cell.length_a   1.000
_cell.length_b   1.000
_cell.length_c   1.000
_cell.angle_alpha   90.00
_cell.angle_beta   90.00
_cell.angle_gamma   90.00
#
_symmetry.space_group_name_H-M   'P 1'
#
loop_
_entity.id
_entity.type
_entity.pdbx_description
1 polymer ?
#
loop_
_entity_poly.entity_id
_entity_poly.type
_entity_poly.pdbx_seq_one_letter_code
_entity_poly.pdbx_strand_id
1 'polypeptide(L)'
;PKDQLERYGVIKTKMQGEVRLLESIVEKPKPEDAPSDLVNISKYILSNQVFDILKPQTPNPSSGELYITDTLTELAKLQPVAVHVPQGSYLDGGNPLEWLKANVTIGLQQPELAEPLRSFLKSAIS
;
A
#
# COMPACT_ATOMS: atom_id res chain seq x y z
N PRO A 1 -0.09 -10.64 -3.20
CA PRO A 1 0.44 -11.67 -4.13
C PRO A 1 1.72 -11.15 -4.80
N LYS A 2 2.77 -11.97 -4.94
CA LYS A 2 4.09 -11.52 -5.45
C LYS A 2 4.02 -10.91 -6.86
N ASP A 3 3.07 -11.38 -7.65
CA ASP A 3 2.71 -10.97 -9.01
C ASP A 3 2.06 -9.58 -9.11
N GLN A 4 1.80 -8.90 -7.98
CA GLN A 4 1.22 -7.55 -7.97
C GLN A 4 2.10 -6.52 -7.27
N LEU A 5 3.30 -6.92 -6.80
CA LEU A 5 4.18 -6.05 -6.01
C LEU A 5 4.67 -4.83 -6.80
N GLU A 6 4.83 -4.96 -8.12
CA GLU A 6 5.18 -3.86 -9.03
C GLU A 6 4.19 -2.68 -9.04
N ARG A 7 2.99 -2.86 -8.45
CA ARG A 7 1.96 -1.82 -8.38
C ARG A 7 2.08 -0.96 -7.12
N TYR A 8 2.91 -1.36 -6.16
CA TYR A 8 2.95 -0.76 -4.83
C TYR A 8 4.36 -0.47 -4.36
N GLY A 9 4.48 0.34 -3.30
CA GLY A 9 5.70 0.42 -2.51
C GLY A 9 5.86 -0.83 -1.65
N VAL A 10 7.02 -1.50 -1.73
CA VAL A 10 7.33 -2.71 -0.96
C VAL A 10 8.29 -2.37 0.17
N ILE A 11 7.90 -2.74 1.39
CA ILE A 11 8.53 -2.30 2.63
C ILE A 11 9.55 -3.32 3.09
N LYS A 12 10.77 -2.87 3.42
CA LYS A 12 11.73 -3.60 4.23
C LYS A 12 11.67 -3.12 5.67
N THR A 13 11.65 -4.06 6.62
CA THR A 13 11.60 -3.73 8.05
C THR A 13 12.58 -4.53 8.87
N LYS A 14 12.97 -3.97 10.01
CA LYS A 14 13.70 -4.66 11.08
C LYS A 14 12.90 -4.62 12.39
N MET A 15 13.14 -5.58 13.27
CA MET A 15 12.57 -5.58 14.62
C MET A 15 13.53 -4.91 15.60
N GLN A 16 13.00 -4.04 16.46
CA GLN A 16 13.70 -3.51 17.63
C GLN A 16 12.81 -3.74 18.86
N GLY A 17 13.11 -4.81 19.60
CA GLY A 17 12.18 -5.33 20.61
C GLY A 17 10.87 -5.77 19.96
N GLU A 18 9.75 -5.25 20.48
CA GLU A 18 8.40 -5.53 19.95
C GLU A 18 7.99 -4.58 18.80
N VAL A 19 8.79 -3.55 18.51
CA VAL A 19 8.47 -2.55 17.50
C VAL A 19 9.08 -2.95 16.16
N ARG A 20 8.25 -2.95 15.11
CA ARG A 20 8.70 -3.07 13.73
C ARG A 20 9.06 -1.69 13.19
N LEU A 21 10.29 -1.53 12.75
CA LEU A 21 10.81 -0.27 12.20
C LEU A 21 11.06 -0.39 10.70
N LEU A 22 10.78 0.71 10.01
CA LEU A 22 11.07 0.88 8.58
C LEU A 22 12.59 0.88 8.36
N GLU A 23 13.05 0.12 7.37
CA GLU A 23 14.41 0.24 6.82
C GLU A 23 14.38 0.96 5.47
N SER A 24 13.49 0.55 4.57
CA SER A 24 13.32 1.17 3.26
C SER A 24 11.95 0.83 2.66
N ILE A 25 11.52 1.64 1.69
CA ILE A 25 10.40 1.32 0.80
C ILE A 25 10.91 1.45 -0.62
N VAL A 26 10.72 0.40 -1.43
CA VAL A 26 11.02 0.45 -2.87
C VAL A 26 9.71 0.65 -3.61
N GLU A 27 9.56 1.78 -4.30
CA GLU A 27 8.35 2.07 -5.09
C GLU A 27 8.35 1.24 -6.38
N LYS A 28 7.25 0.51 -6.61
CA LYS A 28 7.00 -0.26 -7.84
C LYS A 28 8.21 -1.11 -8.26
N PRO A 29 8.73 -1.97 -7.36
CA PRO A 29 9.93 -2.75 -7.65
C PRO A 29 9.65 -3.76 -8.76
N LYS A 30 10.71 -4.14 -9.47
CA LYS A 30 10.66 -5.41 -10.22
C LYS A 30 10.49 -6.57 -9.24
N PRO A 31 9.91 -7.71 -9.68
CA PRO A 31 9.74 -8.87 -8.80
C PRO A 31 11.03 -9.34 -8.10
N GLU A 32 12.17 -9.28 -8.80
CA GLU A 32 13.49 -9.61 -8.23
C GLU A 32 14.05 -8.58 -7.23
N ASP A 33 13.59 -7.32 -7.31
CA ASP A 33 14.08 -6.21 -6.49
C ASP A 33 13.18 -5.96 -5.26
N ALA A 34 12.07 -6.70 -5.14
CA ALA A 34 11.15 -6.56 -4.02
C ALA A 34 11.80 -7.04 -2.71
N PRO A 35 11.99 -6.16 -1.70
CA PRO A 35 12.70 -6.52 -0.48
C PRO A 35 11.91 -7.43 0.47
N SER A 36 10.60 -7.60 0.24
CA SER A 36 9.70 -8.45 1.01
C SER A 36 8.37 -8.66 0.22
N ASP A 37 7.36 -9.22 0.89
CA ASP A 37 5.96 -9.26 0.43
C ASP A 37 5.06 -8.23 1.16
N LEU A 38 5.64 -7.35 1.98
CA LEU A 38 4.91 -6.35 2.76
C LEU A 38 4.67 -5.09 1.93
N VAL A 39 3.40 -4.86 1.59
CA VAL A 39 2.96 -3.74 0.75
C VAL A 39 2.62 -2.50 1.59
N ASN A 40 3.04 -1.33 1.11
CA ASN A 40 2.65 -0.02 1.61
C ASN A 40 1.25 0.38 1.08
N ILE A 41 0.27 0.53 1.98
CA ILE A 41 -1.12 0.89 1.65
C ILE A 41 -1.40 2.40 1.71
N SER A 42 -0.35 3.22 1.75
CA SER A 42 -0.42 4.69 1.76
C SER A 42 -1.28 5.25 2.88
N LYS A 43 -0.95 4.86 4.12
CA LYS A 43 -1.53 5.39 5.36
C LYS A 43 -0.39 5.77 6.29
N TYR A 44 -0.33 7.06 6.65
CA TYR A 44 0.82 7.61 7.34
C TYR A 44 0.37 8.55 8.46
N ILE A 45 1.09 8.50 9.58
CA ILE A 45 1.05 9.51 10.63
C ILE A 45 2.47 10.07 10.69
N LEU A 46 2.65 11.30 10.21
CA LEU A 46 3.97 11.88 9.98
C LEU A 46 4.16 13.13 10.84
N SER A 47 5.35 13.27 11.40
CA SER A 47 5.78 14.53 12.00
C SER A 47 6.14 15.54 10.90
N ASN A 48 6.13 16.83 11.25
CA ASN A 48 6.47 17.91 10.31
C ASN A 48 7.88 17.78 9.71
N GLN A 49 8.79 17.04 10.35
CA GLN A 49 10.15 16.83 9.86
C GLN A 49 10.19 16.17 8.47
N VAL A 50 9.13 15.49 8.04
CA VAL A 50 9.02 14.95 6.68
C VAL A 50 9.20 16.04 5.61
N PHE A 51 8.77 17.28 5.87
CA PHE A 51 8.91 18.37 4.90
C PHE A 51 10.36 18.80 4.71
N ASP A 52 11.19 18.69 5.73
CA ASP A 52 12.62 19.03 5.62
C ASP A 52 13.37 18.00 4.78
N ILE A 53 12.88 16.76 4.74
CA ILE A 53 13.37 15.71 3.85
C ILE A 53 12.82 15.85 2.43
N LEU A 54 11.55 16.23 2.29
CA LEU A 54 10.89 16.37 1.00
C LEU A 54 11.42 17.57 0.19
N LYS A 55 11.64 18.73 0.83
CA LYS A 55 12.06 19.98 0.15
C LYS A 55 13.28 19.84 -0.78
N PRO A 56 14.39 19.20 -0.37
CA PRO A 56 15.56 19.05 -1.24
C PRO A 56 15.45 17.90 -2.24
N GLN A 57 14.41 17.06 -2.18
CA GLN A 57 14.29 15.92 -3.08
C GLN A 57 14.00 16.37 -4.51
N THR A 58 14.66 15.71 -5.45
CA THR A 58 14.43 15.84 -6.88
C THR A 58 13.46 14.75 -7.34
N PRO A 59 12.61 15.01 -8.35
CA PRO A 59 11.75 13.98 -8.92
C PRO A 59 12.56 12.78 -9.41
N ASN A 60 11.94 11.60 -9.35
CA ASN A 60 12.51 10.38 -9.89
C ASN A 60 12.81 10.58 -11.39
N PRO A 61 14.02 10.27 -11.87
CA PRO A 61 14.41 10.54 -13.26
C PRO A 61 13.57 9.80 -14.31
N SER A 62 13.00 8.65 -13.96
CA SER A 62 12.22 7.83 -14.88
C SER A 62 10.76 8.22 -14.95
N SER A 63 10.14 8.60 -13.83
CA SER A 63 8.72 8.97 -13.78
C SER A 63 8.45 10.47 -13.80
N GLY A 64 9.43 11.30 -13.39
CA GLY A 64 9.24 12.73 -13.17
C GLY A 64 8.41 13.06 -11.92
N GLU A 65 8.15 12.07 -11.05
CA GLU A 65 7.33 12.23 -9.84
C GLU A 65 8.19 12.28 -8.58
N LEU A 66 7.71 12.98 -7.54
CA LEU A 66 8.24 12.86 -6.18
C LEU A 66 7.50 11.74 -5.46
N TYR A 67 8.23 10.69 -5.06
CA TYR A 67 7.65 9.57 -4.32
C TYR A 67 7.82 9.74 -2.81
N ILE A 68 6.72 9.66 -2.09
CA ILE A 68 6.73 9.68 -0.62
C ILE A 68 7.53 8.50 -0.03
N THR A 69 7.65 7.38 -0.75
CA THR A 69 8.48 6.23 -0.35
C THR A 69 9.95 6.59 -0.19
N ASP A 70 10.46 7.46 -1.08
CA ASP A 70 11.84 7.93 -1.03
C ASP A 70 12.01 8.84 0.18
N THR A 71 11.06 9.76 0.41
CA THR A 71 11.04 10.62 1.61
C THR A 71 11.01 9.81 2.90
N LEU A 72 10.18 8.78 3.00
CA LEU A 72 10.07 7.94 4.21
C LEU A 72 11.32 7.08 4.41
N THR A 73 11.95 6.62 3.33
CA THR A 73 13.21 5.89 3.39
C THR A 73 14.34 6.78 3.92
N GLU A 74 14.44 8.03 3.45
CA GLU A 74 15.41 8.99 3.99
C GLU A 74 15.09 9.37 5.44
N LEU A 75 13.81 9.55 5.78
CA LEU A 75 13.38 9.84 7.15
C LEU A 75 13.80 8.71 8.12
N ALA A 76 13.67 7.44 7.70
CA ALA A 76 14.03 6.27 8.49
C ALA A 76 15.53 6.15 8.79
N LYS A 77 16.39 6.81 8.00
CA LYS A 77 17.84 6.88 8.27
C LYS A 77 18.17 7.86 9.39
N LEU A 78 17.33 8.86 9.60
CA LEU A 78 17.54 9.93 10.57
C LEU A 78 16.84 9.67 11.90
N GLN A 79 15.71 8.97 11.88
CA GLN A 79 14.95 8.64 13.08
C GLN A 79 14.15 7.34 12.92
N PRO A 80 13.76 6.68 14.03
CA PRO A 80 12.89 5.51 13.97
C PRO A 80 11.53 5.84 13.34
N VAL A 81 11.14 5.09 12.32
CA VAL A 81 9.79 5.14 11.73
C VAL A 81 9.13 3.79 11.97
N ALA A 82 8.05 3.78 12.76
CA ALA A 82 7.33 2.55 13.07
C ALA A 82 6.45 2.10 11.89
N VAL A 83 6.42 0.80 11.63
CA VAL A 83 5.55 0.16 10.64
C VAL A 83 4.49 -0.65 11.35
N HIS A 84 3.23 -0.26 11.18
CA HIS A 84 2.09 -1.00 11.69
C HIS A 84 1.49 -1.87 10.59
N VAL A 85 1.28 -3.16 10.87
CA VAL A 85 0.59 -4.09 9.97
C VAL A 85 -0.82 -4.31 10.51
N PRO A 86 -1.85 -3.69 9.90
CA PRO A 86 -3.22 -3.83 10.37
C PRO A 86 -3.73 -5.25 10.13
N GLN A 87 -4.69 -5.67 10.95
CA GLN A 87 -5.44 -6.91 10.72
C GLN A 87 -6.68 -6.63 9.87
N GLY A 88 -6.94 -7.49 8.88
CA GLY A 88 -8.13 -7.42 8.04
C GLY A 88 -7.81 -7.63 6.56
N SER A 89 -8.82 -7.35 5.72
CA SER A 89 -8.70 -7.42 4.27
C SER A 89 -8.45 -6.02 3.70
N TYR A 90 -7.46 -5.90 2.83
CA TYR A 90 -7.25 -4.71 2.02
C TYR A 90 -8.08 -4.82 0.73
N LEU A 91 -8.95 -3.85 0.49
CA LEU A 91 -9.74 -3.73 -0.74
C LEU A 91 -9.21 -2.54 -1.54
N ASP A 92 -8.52 -2.82 -2.64
CA ASP A 92 -7.92 -1.81 -3.49
C ASP A 92 -8.95 -1.19 -4.45
N GLY A 93 -9.10 0.13 -4.43
CA GLY A 93 -9.95 0.88 -5.36
C GLY A 93 -9.20 1.50 -6.53
N GLY A 94 -7.88 1.30 -6.63
CA GLY A 94 -6.99 1.98 -7.57
C GLY A 94 -7.05 1.49 -9.01
N ASN A 95 -7.74 0.36 -9.28
CA ASN A 95 -8.00 -0.10 -10.64
C ASN A 95 -9.44 -0.62 -10.80
N PRO A 96 -10.02 -0.58 -12.01
CA PRO A 96 -11.43 -0.90 -12.21
C PRO A 96 -11.85 -2.30 -11.73
N LEU A 97 -11.00 -3.31 -11.92
CA LEU A 97 -11.31 -4.68 -11.52
C LEU A 97 -11.31 -4.83 -9.99
N GLU A 98 -10.30 -4.32 -9.31
CA GLU A 98 -10.24 -4.38 -7.85
C GLU A 98 -11.33 -3.50 -7.21
N TRP A 99 -11.66 -2.36 -7.82
CA TRP A 99 -12.81 -1.55 -7.41
C TRP A 99 -14.13 -2.33 -7.48
N LEU A 100 -14.39 -3.07 -8.57
CA LEU A 100 -15.58 -3.92 -8.67
C LEU A 100 -15.59 -5.02 -7.61
N LYS A 101 -14.45 -5.70 -7.40
CA LYS A 101 -14.32 -6.71 -6.33
C LYS A 101 -14.56 -6.12 -4.95
N ALA A 102 -14.06 -4.92 -4.68
CA ALA A 102 -14.26 -4.20 -3.42
C ALA A 102 -15.75 -3.91 -3.20
N ASN A 103 -16.44 -3.38 -4.21
CA ASN A 103 -17.87 -3.09 -4.13
C ASN A 103 -18.70 -4.36 -3.93
N VAL A 104 -18.39 -5.44 -4.67
CA VAL A 104 -19.08 -6.73 -4.48
C VAL A 104 -18.84 -7.27 -3.07
N THR A 105 -17.61 -7.21 -2.58
CA THR A 105 -17.26 -7.71 -1.24
C THR A 105 -18.00 -6.95 -0.15
N ILE A 106 -18.00 -5.61 -0.21
CA ILE A 106 -18.70 -4.76 0.75
C ILE A 106 -20.22 -4.94 0.63
N GLY A 107 -20.75 -4.97 -0.60
CA GLY A 107 -22.19 -5.15 -0.85
C GLY A 107 -22.73 -6.47 -0.32
N LEU A 108 -21.97 -7.57 -0.45
CA LEU A 108 -22.35 -8.88 0.11
C LEU A 108 -22.29 -8.94 1.64
N GLN A 109 -21.66 -7.97 2.30
CA GLN A 109 -21.66 -7.84 3.77
C GLN A 109 -22.86 -7.04 4.30
N GLN A 110 -23.54 -6.28 3.44
CA GLN A 110 -24.73 -5.49 3.82
C GLN A 110 -25.99 -6.35 3.72
N PRO A 111 -26.73 -6.59 4.82
CA PRO A 111 -27.90 -7.47 4.83
C PRO A 111 -28.95 -7.13 3.77
N GLU A 112 -29.19 -5.84 3.52
CA GLU A 112 -30.17 -5.35 2.55
C GLU A 112 -29.73 -5.47 1.08
N LEU A 113 -28.41 -5.59 0.82
CA LEU A 113 -27.87 -5.68 -0.54
C LEU A 113 -27.46 -7.11 -0.93
N ALA A 114 -27.16 -7.97 0.05
CA ALA A 114 -26.51 -9.24 -0.19
C ALA A 114 -27.28 -10.17 -1.15
N GLU A 115 -28.58 -10.38 -0.91
CA GLU A 115 -29.38 -11.29 -1.75
C GLU A 115 -29.70 -10.71 -3.15
N PRO A 116 -30.16 -9.44 -3.29
CA PRO A 116 -30.32 -8.83 -4.61
C PRO A 116 -29.03 -8.86 -5.44
N LEU A 117 -27.89 -8.53 -4.83
CA LEU A 117 -26.59 -8.54 -5.50
C LEU A 117 -26.16 -9.95 -5.92
N ARG A 118 -26.33 -10.95 -5.04
CA ARG A 118 -26.05 -12.35 -5.36
C ARG A 118 -26.89 -12.85 -6.53
N SER A 119 -28.17 -12.47 -6.59
CA SER A 119 -29.05 -12.82 -7.70
C SER A 119 -28.57 -12.21 -9.02
N PHE A 120 -28.24 -10.91 -9.01
CA PHE A 120 -27.71 -10.22 -10.19
C PHE A 120 -26.42 -10.87 -10.70
N LEU A 121 -25.45 -11.13 -9.82
CA LEU A 121 -24.17 -11.74 -10.20
C LEU A 121 -24.35 -13.12 -10.83
N LYS A 122 -25.28 -13.96 -10.33
CA LYS A 122 -25.60 -15.25 -10.95
C LYS A 122 -26.17 -15.07 -12.37
N SER A 123 -27.09 -14.12 -12.55
CA SER A 123 -27.67 -13.85 -13.88
C SER A 123 -26.67 -13.31 -14.90
N ALA A 124 -25.64 -12.58 -14.47
CA ALA A 124 -24.64 -12.00 -15.36
C ALA A 124 -23.60 -13.01 -15.88
N ILE A 125 -23.50 -14.18 -15.23
CA ILE A 125 -22.57 -15.26 -15.59
C ILE A 125 -23.27 -16.34 -16.45
N SER A 126 -24.61 -16.30 -16.49
CA SER A 126 -25.46 -17.22 -17.25
C SER A 126 -25.58 -16.77 -18.70
#